data_AF-A0A532VBM3-F1
#
_entry.id   AF-A0A532VBM3-F1
#
_cell.length_a   1.000
_cell.length_b   1.000
_cell.length_c   1.000
_cell.angle_alpha   90.00
_cell.angle_beta   90.00
_cell.angle_gamma   90.00
#
_symmetry.space_group_name_H-M   'P 1'
#
loop_
_entity.id
_entity.type
_entity.pdbx_description
1 polymer ?
#
loop_
_entity_poly.entity_id
_entity_poly.type
_entity_poly.pdbx_seq_one_letter_code
_entity_poly.pdbx_strand_id
1 'polypeptide(L)'
;MHRLTFQQRIFLYFTLTIVVLGILVTFLGTYLISKRVLSEAQTRITLNLQTADFVYVNHMQTIFMALSLMADKERVIRALQLTEDISRVQTFLEQKRTDLELDFLTLCDASGRVLLRTRPPYLAGDNCLSYPLIQKALQGEGAAGTVILLQEMLQGEGEGLASQGYVRFLPTPRAKPKPEREESSGMCIMAAVPVVDPYDGRVRGVLYGGNL
;
A
#
# COMPACT_ATOMS: atom_id res chain seq x y z
N MET A 1 39.28 -47.62 49.97
CA MET A 1 39.81 -47.63 48.60
C MET A 1 39.35 -48.90 47.88
N HIS A 2 38.19 -48.86 47.20
CA HIS A 2 37.74 -50.02 46.44
C HIS A 2 38.62 -50.21 45.19
N ARG A 3 39.30 -51.34 45.09
CA ARG A 3 40.02 -51.74 43.88
C ARG A 3 38.98 -52.19 42.87
N LEU A 4 38.72 -51.35 41.86
CA LEU A 4 37.87 -51.68 40.73
C LEU A 4 38.40 -52.95 40.04
N THR A 5 37.53 -53.94 39.84
CA THR A 5 37.84 -55.16 39.08
C THR A 5 38.12 -54.79 37.62
N PHE A 6 38.95 -55.57 36.92
CA PHE A 6 39.38 -55.28 35.53
C PHE A 6 38.20 -54.97 34.58
N GLN A 7 37.08 -55.70 34.74
CA GLN A 7 35.83 -55.49 34.00
C GLN A 7 35.20 -54.10 34.25
N GLN A 8 35.25 -53.61 35.50
CA GLN A 8 34.68 -52.30 35.86
C GLN A 8 35.48 -51.14 35.27
N ARG A 9 36.82 -51.28 35.14
CA ARG A 9 37.65 -50.25 34.47
C ARG A 9 37.33 -50.14 32.98
N ILE A 10 37.21 -51.27 32.29
CA ILE A 10 36.86 -51.29 30.86
C ILE A 10 35.49 -50.67 30.62
N PHE A 11 34.50 -51.06 31.42
CA PHE A 11 33.15 -50.49 31.34
C PHE A 11 33.18 -48.97 31.56
N LEU A 12 33.90 -48.49 32.56
CA LEU A 12 34.00 -47.07 32.87
C LEU A 12 34.63 -46.25 31.73
N TYR A 13 35.69 -46.75 31.10
CA TYR A 13 36.29 -46.07 29.94
C TYR A 13 35.37 -46.07 28.72
N PHE A 14 34.66 -47.18 28.47
CA PHE A 14 33.72 -47.27 27.36
C PHE A 14 32.55 -46.30 27.54
N THR A 15 31.94 -46.28 28.73
CA THR A 15 30.86 -45.34 29.07
C THR A 15 31.32 -43.89 28.99
N LEU A 16 32.52 -43.58 29.52
CA LEU A 16 33.10 -42.23 29.43
C LEU A 16 33.23 -41.77 27.98
N THR A 17 33.70 -42.65 27.10
CA THR A 17 33.89 -42.35 25.68
C THR A 17 32.56 -42.01 25.02
N ILE A 18 31.51 -42.80 25.26
CA ILE A 18 30.17 -42.57 24.72
C ILE A 18 29.59 -41.23 25.21
N VAL A 19 29.73 -40.94 26.51
CA VAL A 19 29.20 -39.70 27.11
C VAL A 19 29.90 -38.48 26.51
N VAL A 20 31.23 -38.51 26.40
CA VAL A 20 32.00 -37.42 25.79
C VAL A 20 31.58 -37.21 24.33
N LEU A 21 31.43 -38.29 23.57
CA LEU A 21 30.99 -38.21 22.18
C LEU A 21 29.58 -37.62 22.07
N GLY A 22 28.66 -38.06 22.93
CA GLY A 22 27.28 -37.58 22.98
C GLY A 22 27.18 -36.10 23.31
N ILE A 23 27.96 -35.61 24.29
CA ILE A 23 28.03 -34.19 24.63
C ILE A 23 28.55 -33.38 23.45
N LEU A 24 29.63 -33.85 22.81
CA LEU A 24 30.27 -33.15 21.69
C LEU A 24 29.33 -33.03 20.49
N VAL A 25 28.63 -34.13 20.13
CA VAL A 25 27.62 -34.12 19.06
C VAL A 25 26.45 -33.21 19.40
N THR A 26 25.94 -33.27 20.64
CA THR A 26 24.82 -32.44 21.07
C THR A 26 25.17 -30.95 21.03
N PHE A 27 26.39 -30.61 21.49
CA PHE A 27 26.90 -29.24 21.48
C PHE A 27 27.11 -28.71 20.06
N LEU A 28 27.74 -29.50 19.16
CA LEU A 28 27.91 -29.12 17.76
C LEU A 28 26.56 -28.94 17.07
N GLY A 29 25.63 -29.87 17.29
CA GLY A 29 24.29 -29.82 16.73
C GLY A 29 23.54 -28.57 17.15
N THR A 30 23.47 -28.29 18.45
CA THR A 30 22.80 -27.08 18.96
C THR A 30 23.48 -25.80 18.49
N TYR A 31 24.82 -25.75 18.44
CA TYR A 31 25.55 -24.57 17.98
C TYR A 31 25.33 -24.28 16.49
N LEU A 32 25.39 -25.30 15.63
CA LEU A 32 25.18 -25.17 14.18
C LEU A 32 23.73 -24.81 13.85
N ILE A 33 22.75 -25.46 14.51
CA ILE A 33 21.32 -25.21 14.30
C ILE A 33 20.96 -23.80 14.76
N SER A 34 21.38 -23.39 15.97
CA SER A 34 20.98 -22.09 16.53
C SER A 34 21.50 -20.91 15.71
N LYS A 35 22.75 -20.98 15.22
CA LYS A 35 23.32 -19.89 14.42
C LYS A 35 22.78 -19.85 12.98
N ARG A 36 22.51 -21.00 12.35
CA ARG A 36 22.00 -21.02 10.98
C ARG A 36 20.50 -20.75 10.90
N VAL A 37 19.69 -21.35 11.77
CA VAL A 37 18.23 -21.20 11.71
C VAL A 37 17.79 -19.78 12.03
N LEU A 38 18.40 -19.13 13.05
CA LEU A 38 18.00 -17.78 13.43
C LEU A 38 18.42 -16.74 12.37
N SER A 39 19.64 -16.84 11.84
CA SER A 39 20.13 -15.91 10.81
C SER A 39 19.38 -16.10 9.50
N GLU A 40 19.06 -17.33 9.12
CA GLU A 40 18.26 -17.61 7.92
C GLU A 40 16.82 -17.10 8.07
N ALA A 41 16.18 -17.31 9.23
CA ALA A 41 14.84 -16.80 9.50
C ALA A 41 14.80 -15.26 9.47
N GLN A 42 15.75 -14.58 10.10
CA GLN A 42 15.86 -13.11 10.06
C GLN A 42 16.11 -12.60 8.64
N THR A 43 17.01 -13.25 7.90
CA THR A 43 17.32 -12.87 6.51
C THR A 43 16.07 -13.00 5.63
N ARG A 44 15.32 -14.10 5.76
CA ARG A 44 14.06 -14.29 5.02
C ARG A 44 13.02 -13.22 5.36
N ILE A 45 12.88 -12.84 6.64
CA ILE A 45 11.95 -11.78 7.05
C ILE A 45 12.35 -10.45 6.42
N THR A 46 13.62 -10.06 6.51
CA THR A 46 14.11 -8.79 5.94
C THR A 46 13.93 -8.76 4.43
N LEU A 47 14.28 -9.85 3.73
CA LEU A 47 14.08 -9.95 2.28
C LEU A 47 12.61 -9.82 1.90
N ASN A 48 11.70 -10.48 2.65
CA ASN A 48 10.27 -10.38 2.39
C ASN A 48 9.74 -8.95 2.61
N LEU A 49 10.19 -8.26 3.66
CA LEU A 49 9.80 -6.87 3.91
C LEU A 49 10.33 -5.92 2.83
N GLN A 50 11.59 -6.07 2.42
CA GLN A 50 12.18 -5.29 1.34
C GLN A 50 11.45 -5.52 0.01
N THR A 51 11.05 -6.78 -0.26
CA THR A 51 10.27 -7.11 -1.45
C THR A 51 8.89 -6.47 -1.41
N ALA A 52 8.21 -6.52 -0.26
CA ALA A 52 6.91 -5.88 -0.08
C ALA A 52 6.98 -4.36 -0.24
N ASP A 53 7.99 -3.71 0.36
CA ASP A 53 8.23 -2.28 0.23
C ASP A 53 8.54 -1.90 -1.23
N PHE A 54 9.38 -2.67 -1.91
CA PHE A 54 9.68 -2.45 -3.33
C PHE A 54 8.42 -2.53 -4.20
N VAL A 55 7.59 -3.56 -4.02
CA VAL A 55 6.34 -3.71 -4.77
C VAL A 55 5.39 -2.54 -4.48
N TYR A 56 5.26 -2.14 -3.21
CA TYR A 56 4.43 -1.02 -2.79
C TYR A 56 4.88 0.32 -3.41
N VAL A 57 6.17 0.65 -3.27
CA VAL A 57 6.74 1.90 -3.81
C VAL A 57 6.66 1.91 -5.34
N ASN A 58 6.96 0.80 -6.00
CA ASN A 58 6.90 0.70 -7.45
C ASN A 58 5.46 0.85 -7.97
N HIS A 59 4.48 0.26 -7.28
CA HIS A 59 3.07 0.42 -7.62
C HIS A 59 2.62 1.88 -7.48
N MET A 60 2.96 2.53 -6.36
CA MET A 60 2.69 3.95 -6.13
C MET A 60 3.33 4.85 -7.20
N GLN A 61 4.58 4.58 -7.59
CA GLN A 61 5.27 5.30 -8.67
C GLN A 61 4.61 5.08 -10.03
N THR A 62 4.12 3.86 -10.30
CA THR A 62 3.42 3.53 -11.55
C THR A 62 2.14 4.37 -11.69
N ILE A 63 1.32 4.44 -10.64
CA ILE A 63 0.12 5.28 -10.62
C ILE A 63 0.51 6.75 -10.85
N PHE A 64 1.50 7.25 -10.11
CA PHE A 64 1.95 8.64 -10.23
C PHE A 64 2.41 8.99 -11.65
N MET A 65 3.28 8.18 -12.25
CA MET A 65 3.77 8.42 -13.62
C MET A 65 2.63 8.37 -14.64
N ALA A 66 1.72 7.41 -14.51
CA ALA A 66 0.61 7.27 -15.44
C ALA A 66 -0.35 8.48 -15.38
N LEU A 67 -0.64 8.97 -14.17
CA LEU A 67 -1.43 10.18 -13.96
C LEU A 67 -0.72 11.42 -14.52
N SER A 68 0.59 11.59 -14.29
CA SER A 68 1.36 12.72 -14.85
C SER A 68 1.27 12.75 -16.38
N LEU A 69 1.44 11.60 -17.05
CA LEU A 69 1.30 11.50 -18.51
C LEU A 69 -0.12 11.79 -19.03
N MET A 70 -1.14 11.59 -18.20
CA MET A 70 -2.53 11.93 -18.54
C MET A 70 -2.82 13.40 -18.32
N ALA A 71 -2.30 13.99 -17.25
CA ALA A 71 -2.45 15.40 -16.92
C ALA A 71 -1.86 16.31 -18.00
N ASP A 72 -0.75 15.91 -18.62
CA ASP A 72 -0.10 16.66 -19.71
C ASP A 72 -0.88 16.63 -21.04
N LYS A 73 -1.95 15.84 -21.16
CA LYS A 73 -2.72 15.77 -22.40
C LYS A 73 -3.57 17.02 -22.58
N GLU A 74 -3.47 17.60 -23.77
CA GLU A 74 -4.21 18.81 -24.15
C GLU A 74 -5.72 18.69 -23.88
N ARG A 75 -6.31 17.49 -24.08
CA ARG A 75 -7.72 17.22 -23.77
C ARG A 75 -8.09 17.48 -22.31
N VAL A 76 -7.22 17.10 -21.37
CA VAL A 76 -7.47 17.27 -19.93
C VAL A 76 -7.36 18.76 -19.57
N ILE A 77 -6.37 19.45 -20.13
CA ILE A 77 -6.19 20.89 -19.94
C ILE A 77 -7.39 21.67 -20.50
N ARG A 78 -7.85 21.35 -21.71
CA ARG A 78 -9.01 22.02 -22.35
C ARG A 78 -10.33 21.77 -21.61
N ALA A 79 -10.51 20.61 -20.98
CA ALA A 79 -11.66 20.36 -20.10
C ALA A 79 -11.67 21.32 -18.91
N LEU A 80 -10.52 21.58 -18.28
CA LEU A 80 -10.41 22.54 -17.18
C LEU A 80 -10.60 24.00 -17.62
N GLN A 81 -10.33 24.30 -18.89
CA GLN A 81 -10.61 25.61 -19.51
C GLN A 81 -12.07 25.75 -19.98
N LEU A 82 -12.92 24.73 -19.80
CA LEU A 82 -14.29 24.68 -20.31
C LEU A 82 -14.41 24.81 -21.85
N THR A 83 -13.34 24.47 -22.56
CA THR A 83 -13.25 24.55 -24.03
C THR A 83 -13.49 23.19 -24.70
N GLU A 84 -13.56 22.11 -23.93
CA GLU A 84 -13.81 20.76 -24.42
C GLU A 84 -15.06 20.15 -23.77
N ASP A 85 -15.71 19.25 -24.49
CA ASP A 85 -16.87 18.50 -23.99
C ASP A 85 -16.45 17.56 -22.86
N ILE A 86 -16.92 17.86 -21.64
CA ILE A 86 -16.64 17.12 -20.42
C ILE A 86 -16.95 15.63 -20.60
N SER A 87 -18.00 15.28 -21.34
CA SER A 87 -18.42 13.89 -21.56
C SER A 87 -17.35 13.10 -22.30
N ARG A 88 -16.70 13.70 -23.30
CA ARG A 88 -15.62 13.06 -24.07
C ARG A 88 -14.37 12.84 -23.23
N VAL A 89 -14.07 13.78 -22.35
CA VAL A 89 -12.94 13.67 -21.41
C VAL A 89 -13.23 12.63 -20.35
N GLN A 90 -14.46 12.56 -19.85
CA GLN A 90 -14.92 11.54 -18.92
C GLN A 90 -14.78 10.13 -19.51
N THR A 91 -15.30 9.87 -20.71
CA THR A 91 -15.14 8.55 -21.37
C THR A 91 -13.67 8.20 -21.55
N PHE A 92 -12.84 9.16 -21.94
CA PHE A 92 -11.40 8.95 -22.09
C PHE A 92 -10.73 8.58 -20.76
N LEU A 93 -11.03 9.31 -19.69
CA LEU A 93 -10.45 9.05 -18.36
C LEU A 93 -11.01 7.77 -17.73
N GLU A 94 -12.27 7.39 -18.02
CA GLU A 94 -12.86 6.12 -17.58
C GLU A 94 -12.21 4.91 -18.25
N GLN A 95 -11.93 5.02 -19.56
CA GLN A 95 -11.13 4.01 -20.25
C GLN A 95 -9.73 3.91 -19.62
N LYS A 96 -9.09 5.04 -19.32
CA LYS A 96 -7.77 5.05 -18.69
C LYS A 96 -7.74 4.56 -17.25
N ARG A 97 -8.79 4.82 -16.47
CA ARG A 97 -8.99 4.22 -15.15
C ARG A 97 -9.01 2.69 -15.27
N THR A 98 -9.75 2.16 -16.24
CA THR A 98 -9.88 0.72 -16.46
C THR A 98 -8.59 0.09 -16.99
N ASP A 99 -7.91 0.73 -17.96
CA ASP A 99 -6.62 0.26 -18.52
C ASP A 99 -5.53 0.13 -17.45
N LEU A 100 -5.56 1.01 -16.43
CA LEU A 100 -4.60 1.02 -15.31
C LEU A 100 -5.10 0.27 -14.07
N GLU A 101 -6.27 -0.35 -14.14
CA GLU A 101 -6.92 -1.04 -13.02
C GLU A 101 -7.09 -0.14 -11.78
N LEU A 102 -7.31 1.16 -11.97
CA LEU A 102 -7.58 2.09 -10.87
C LEU A 102 -9.01 1.95 -10.36
N ASP A 103 -9.20 2.05 -9.05
CA ASP A 103 -10.52 1.97 -8.41
C ASP A 103 -11.36 3.23 -8.65
N PHE A 104 -10.69 4.38 -8.74
CA PHE A 104 -11.26 5.68 -9.11
C PHE A 104 -10.20 6.60 -9.74
N LEU A 105 -10.67 7.55 -10.53
CA LEU A 105 -9.87 8.61 -11.15
C LEU A 105 -10.75 9.85 -11.29
N THR A 106 -10.26 10.98 -10.83
CA THR A 106 -11.07 12.19 -10.63
C THR A 106 -10.28 13.44 -11.02
N LEU A 107 -10.96 14.36 -11.68
CA LEU A 107 -10.39 15.62 -12.14
C LEU A 107 -11.06 16.78 -11.38
N CYS A 108 -10.24 17.60 -10.73
CA CYS A 108 -10.65 18.83 -10.05
C CYS A 108 -10.09 20.06 -10.74
N ASP A 109 -10.79 21.18 -10.61
CA ASP A 109 -10.29 22.50 -11.01
C ASP A 109 -9.30 23.11 -10.01
N ALA A 110 -8.74 24.27 -10.36
CA ALA A 110 -7.78 25.00 -9.53
C ALA A 110 -8.34 25.47 -8.17
N SER A 111 -9.66 25.50 -8.00
CA SER A 111 -10.32 25.81 -6.72
C SER A 111 -10.52 24.57 -5.84
N GLY A 112 -10.18 23.38 -6.35
CA GLY A 112 -10.43 22.10 -5.69
C GLY A 112 -11.87 21.61 -5.84
N ARG A 113 -12.63 22.16 -6.80
CA ARG A 113 -13.96 21.67 -7.12
C ARG A 113 -13.87 20.53 -8.12
N VAL A 114 -14.58 19.43 -7.84
CA VAL A 114 -14.60 18.25 -8.71
C VAL A 114 -15.33 18.60 -10.02
N LEU A 115 -14.64 18.45 -11.14
CA LEU A 115 -15.20 18.67 -12.47
C LEU A 115 -15.87 17.40 -13.00
N LEU A 116 -15.20 16.26 -12.87
CA LEU A 116 -15.75 14.95 -13.25
C LEU A 116 -15.10 13.82 -12.45
N ARG A 117 -15.86 12.74 -12.28
CA ARG A 117 -15.40 11.42 -11.82
C ARG A 117 -15.58 10.39 -12.92
N THR A 118 -14.84 9.29 -12.83
CA THR A 118 -14.81 8.24 -13.86
C THR A 118 -15.57 6.97 -13.47
N ARG A 119 -16.36 7.03 -12.39
CA ARG A 119 -17.18 5.92 -11.91
C ARG A 119 -18.56 6.42 -11.49
N PRO A 120 -19.66 5.65 -11.69
CA PRO A 120 -20.97 5.98 -11.14
C PRO A 120 -20.86 6.23 -9.64
N PRO A 121 -21.59 7.18 -9.04
CA PRO A 121 -22.69 7.96 -9.62
C PRO A 121 -22.26 9.19 -10.43
N TYR A 122 -20.97 9.34 -10.75
CA TYR A 122 -20.41 10.48 -11.48
C TYR A 122 -20.68 11.84 -10.81
N LEU A 123 -20.64 11.85 -9.47
CA LEU A 123 -20.89 13.05 -8.68
C LEU A 123 -19.84 14.12 -9.01
N ALA A 124 -20.30 15.37 -9.16
CA ALA A 124 -19.45 16.50 -9.50
C ALA A 124 -19.90 17.77 -8.76
N GLY A 125 -19.00 18.74 -8.67
CA GLY A 125 -19.24 20.05 -8.08
C GLY A 125 -18.99 20.16 -6.58
N ASP A 126 -18.71 19.05 -5.90
CA ASP A 126 -18.22 18.97 -4.52
C ASP A 126 -16.72 19.28 -4.44
N ASN A 127 -16.16 19.24 -3.23
CA ASN A 127 -14.79 19.67 -2.95
C ASN A 127 -13.85 18.47 -2.72
N CYS A 128 -12.68 18.45 -3.37
CA CYS A 128 -11.66 17.41 -3.24
C CYS A 128 -10.46 17.80 -2.35
N LEU A 129 -10.47 18.97 -1.70
CA LEU A 129 -9.36 19.49 -0.88
C LEU A 129 -9.15 18.78 0.47
N SER A 130 -9.92 17.74 0.76
CA SER A 130 -9.86 17.01 2.03
C SER A 130 -8.51 16.34 2.29
N TYR A 131 -7.67 16.15 1.26
CA TYR A 131 -6.42 15.40 1.35
C TYR A 131 -5.17 16.24 1.03
N PRO A 132 -4.09 16.13 1.84
CA PRO A 132 -2.84 16.87 1.61
C PRO A 132 -2.20 16.62 0.24
N LEU A 133 -2.37 15.43 -0.34
CA LEU A 133 -1.84 15.10 -1.68
C LEU A 133 -2.42 16.03 -2.76
N ILE A 134 -3.73 16.29 -2.69
CA ILE A 134 -4.44 17.14 -3.65
C ILE A 134 -4.05 18.60 -3.45
N GLN A 135 -3.88 19.04 -2.20
CA GLN A 135 -3.42 20.39 -1.88
C GLN A 135 -2.01 20.66 -2.41
N LYS A 136 -1.09 19.70 -2.25
CA LYS A 136 0.26 19.79 -2.83
C LYS A 136 0.24 19.86 -4.36
N ALA A 137 -0.58 19.01 -4.98
CA ALA A 137 -0.74 19.03 -6.43
C ALA A 137 -1.29 20.38 -6.93
N LEU A 138 -2.23 21.01 -6.22
CA LEU A 138 -2.70 22.37 -6.56
C LEU A 138 -1.63 23.45 -6.40
N GLN A 139 -0.62 23.22 -5.56
CA GLN A 139 0.56 24.10 -5.42
C GLN A 139 1.59 23.86 -6.53
N GLY A 140 1.36 22.92 -7.44
CA GLY A 140 2.26 22.58 -8.53
C GLY A 140 3.18 21.39 -8.23
N GLU A 141 3.05 20.76 -7.06
CA GLU A 141 3.88 19.63 -6.66
C GLU A 141 3.06 18.34 -6.63
N GLY A 142 3.28 17.46 -7.60
CA GLY A 142 2.66 16.14 -7.58
C GLY A 142 3.10 15.31 -6.37
N ALA A 143 2.19 14.52 -5.81
CA ALA A 143 2.45 13.68 -4.65
C ALA A 143 1.72 12.35 -4.74
N ALA A 144 2.30 11.31 -4.14
CA ALA A 144 1.67 9.99 -4.00
C ALA A 144 1.92 9.43 -2.60
N GLY A 145 0.99 8.60 -2.11
CA GLY A 145 1.07 8.01 -0.79
C GLY A 145 -0.16 7.18 -0.43
N THR A 146 -0.14 6.63 0.79
CA THR A 146 -1.33 6.00 1.37
C THR A 146 -2.19 7.05 2.05
N VAL A 147 -3.49 7.03 1.79
CA VAL A 147 -4.50 7.88 2.41
C VAL A 147 -5.64 7.06 2.97
N ILE A 148 -6.30 7.57 4.01
CA ILE A 148 -7.53 6.98 4.54
C ILE A 148 -8.70 7.80 3.98
N LEU A 149 -9.53 7.16 3.17
CA LEU A 149 -10.73 7.73 2.59
C LEU A 149 -11.92 7.44 3.51
N LEU A 150 -12.62 8.49 3.93
CA LEU A 150 -13.84 8.35 4.71
C LEU A 150 -14.96 7.79 3.83
N GLN A 151 -15.97 7.20 4.47
CA GLN A 151 -17.08 6.54 3.79
C GLN A 151 -17.78 7.45 2.78
N GLU A 152 -18.03 8.72 3.12
CA GLU A 152 -18.71 9.69 2.26
C GLU A 152 -17.87 10.00 1.01
N MET A 153 -16.56 10.09 1.17
CA MET A 153 -15.63 10.29 0.05
C MET A 153 -15.62 9.06 -0.86
N LEU A 154 -15.56 7.85 -0.29
CA LEU A 154 -15.63 6.61 -1.07
C LEU A 154 -16.94 6.50 -1.87
N GLN A 155 -18.07 6.87 -1.26
CA GLN A 155 -19.36 6.92 -1.94
C GLN A 155 -19.39 7.94 -3.09
N GLY A 156 -18.73 9.09 -2.90
CA GLY A 156 -18.59 10.12 -3.93
C GLY A 156 -17.70 9.67 -5.08
N GLU A 157 -16.56 9.03 -4.78
CA GLU A 157 -15.59 8.57 -5.78
C GLU A 157 -16.12 7.44 -6.66
N GLY A 158 -16.99 6.56 -6.12
CA GLY A 158 -17.53 5.47 -6.91
C GLY A 158 -18.42 4.47 -6.20
N GLU A 159 -19.38 3.94 -6.93
CA GLU A 159 -20.32 2.92 -6.50
C GLU A 159 -19.57 1.64 -6.12
N GLY A 160 -19.80 1.14 -4.90
CA GLY A 160 -19.17 -0.08 -4.39
C GLY A 160 -17.84 0.14 -3.67
N LEU A 161 -17.21 1.31 -3.75
CA LEU A 161 -15.96 1.60 -3.03
C LEU A 161 -16.17 1.63 -1.52
N ALA A 162 -17.27 2.24 -1.06
CA ALA A 162 -17.58 2.27 0.37
C ALA A 162 -17.85 0.87 0.94
N SER A 163 -18.42 -0.04 0.15
CA SER A 163 -18.58 -1.44 0.58
C SER A 163 -17.26 -2.22 0.56
N GLN A 164 -16.33 -1.90 -0.35
CA GLN A 164 -15.00 -2.52 -0.39
C GLN A 164 -14.15 -2.10 0.82
N GLY A 165 -14.27 -0.85 1.28
CA GLY A 165 -13.61 -0.36 2.49
C GLY A 165 -14.27 -0.81 3.80
N TYR A 166 -15.46 -1.39 3.76
CA TYR A 166 -16.22 -1.76 4.96
C TYR A 166 -15.70 -3.04 5.60
N VAL A 167 -15.26 -2.96 6.85
CA VAL A 167 -14.78 -4.11 7.63
C VAL A 167 -15.55 -4.21 8.95
N ARG A 168 -16.31 -5.30 9.11
CA ARG A 168 -16.99 -5.60 10.37
C ARG A 168 -16.02 -6.19 11.40
N PHE A 169 -16.03 -5.66 12.61
CA PHE A 169 -15.22 -6.22 13.70
C PHE A 169 -15.88 -7.47 14.27
N LEU A 170 -15.18 -8.59 14.16
CA LEU A 170 -15.56 -9.83 14.84
C LEU A 170 -15.00 -9.81 16.26
N PRO A 171 -15.84 -9.98 17.30
CA PRO A 171 -15.35 -10.00 18.67
C PRO A 171 -14.45 -11.23 18.87
N THR A 172 -13.25 -11.00 19.40
CA THR A 172 -12.34 -12.10 19.80
C THR A 172 -12.16 -12.09 21.31
N PRO A 173 -11.96 -13.25 21.96
CA PRO A 173 -11.97 -13.36 23.43
C PRO A 173 -10.96 -12.47 24.17
N ARG A 174 -9.89 -12.04 23.50
CA ARG A 174 -8.83 -11.19 24.05
C ARG A 174 -8.79 -9.79 23.43
N ALA A 175 -9.79 -9.43 22.62
CA ALA A 175 -9.88 -8.08 22.06
C ALA A 175 -10.13 -7.07 23.18
N LYS A 176 -9.39 -5.97 23.15
CA LYS A 176 -9.71 -4.80 23.96
C LYS A 176 -11.11 -4.30 23.56
N PRO A 177 -12.03 -4.04 24.50
CA PRO A 177 -13.35 -3.53 24.17
C PRO A 177 -13.21 -2.20 23.42
N LYS A 178 -13.80 -2.14 22.23
CA LYS A 178 -13.94 -0.91 21.45
C LYS A 178 -15.42 -0.56 21.31
N PRO A 179 -15.78 0.73 21.35
CA PRO A 179 -17.15 1.16 21.09
C PRO A 179 -17.53 0.96 19.62
N GLU A 180 -16.58 1.14 18.69
CA GLU A 180 -16.80 0.87 17.27
C GLU A 180 -16.95 -0.63 17.01
N ARG A 181 -17.89 -0.98 16.12
CA ARG A 181 -18.16 -2.36 15.68
C ARG A 181 -17.78 -2.63 14.23
N GLU A 182 -17.35 -1.59 13.54
CA GLU A 182 -17.04 -1.59 12.12
C GLU A 182 -16.02 -0.49 11.81
N GLU A 183 -15.27 -0.69 10.75
CA GLU A 183 -14.49 0.34 10.05
C GLU A 183 -15.19 0.59 8.71
N SER A 184 -15.54 1.85 8.45
CA SER A 184 -16.17 2.27 7.19
C SER A 184 -15.22 3.08 6.29
N SER A 185 -14.04 3.44 6.81
CA SER A 185 -13.00 4.11 6.04
C SER A 185 -12.18 3.09 5.26
N GLY A 186 -11.73 3.48 4.07
CA GLY A 186 -10.89 2.67 3.21
C GLY A 186 -9.45 3.20 3.18
N MET A 187 -8.46 2.32 3.25
CA MET A 187 -7.07 2.69 3.01
C MET A 187 -6.79 2.60 1.50
N CYS A 188 -6.21 3.64 0.91
CA CYS A 188 -5.99 3.72 -0.52
C CYS A 188 -4.56 4.17 -0.84
N ILE A 189 -3.92 3.54 -1.82
CA ILE A 189 -2.73 4.10 -2.48
C ILE A 189 -3.23 5.10 -3.51
N MET A 190 -2.96 6.38 -3.26
CA MET A 190 -3.43 7.49 -4.09
C MET A 190 -2.25 8.30 -4.61
N ALA A 191 -2.38 8.79 -5.85
CA ALA A 191 -1.53 9.85 -6.38
C ALA A 191 -2.38 11.03 -6.85
N ALA A 192 -1.82 12.23 -6.73
CA ALA A 192 -2.38 13.48 -7.22
C ALA A 192 -1.30 14.26 -7.97
N VAL A 193 -1.64 14.74 -9.16
CA VAL A 193 -0.70 15.46 -10.04
C VAL A 193 -1.32 16.78 -10.50
N PRO A 194 -0.53 17.86 -10.57
CA PRO A 194 -0.99 19.12 -11.15
C PRO A 194 -1.30 18.94 -12.63
N VAL A 195 -2.39 19.54 -13.09
CA VAL A 195 -2.62 19.77 -14.52
C VAL A 195 -2.13 21.18 -14.82
N VAL A 196 -0.98 21.28 -15.48
CA VAL A 196 -0.32 22.55 -15.79
C VAL A 196 -0.62 22.94 -17.24
N ASP A 197 -0.99 24.19 -17.45
CA ASP A 197 -1.13 24.74 -18.78
C ASP A 197 0.25 25.06 -19.37
N PRO A 198 0.64 24.44 -20.50
CA PRO A 198 1.97 24.60 -21.07
C PRO A 198 2.23 26.01 -21.62
N TYR A 199 1.20 26.82 -21.84
CA TYR A 199 1.35 28.17 -22.39
C TYR A 199 1.73 29.22 -21.34
N ASP A 200 1.15 29.15 -20.14
CA ASP A 200 1.38 30.13 -19.07
C ASP A 200 1.99 29.54 -17.78
N GLY A 201 2.20 28.22 -17.74
CA GLY A 201 2.80 27.50 -16.61
C GLY A 201 1.91 27.46 -15.36
N ARG A 202 0.62 27.82 -15.47
CA ARG A 202 -0.29 27.84 -14.32
C ARG A 202 -0.94 26.49 -14.11
N VAL A 203 -1.11 26.13 -12.84
CA VAL A 203 -1.92 24.96 -12.44
C VAL A 203 -3.39 25.29 -12.71
N ARG A 204 -4.03 24.52 -13.60
CA ARG A 204 -5.45 24.64 -13.94
C ARG A 204 -6.34 23.75 -13.10
N GLY A 205 -5.76 22.75 -12.44
CA GLY A 205 -6.47 21.78 -11.66
C GLY A 205 -5.58 20.62 -11.24
N VAL A 206 -6.20 19.56 -10.75
CA VAL A 206 -5.51 18.35 -10.29
C VAL A 206 -6.21 17.12 -10.83
N LEU A 207 -5.41 16.18 -11.32
CA LEU A 207 -5.84 14.83 -11.62
C LEU A 207 -5.38 13.92 -10.48
N TYR A 208 -6.30 13.24 -9.81
CA TYR A 208 -5.97 12.28 -8.75
C TYR A 208 -6.72 10.98 -8.94
N GLY A 209 -6.14 9.89 -8.43
CA GLY A 209 -6.69 8.55 -8.55
C GLY A 209 -5.91 7.56 -7.70
N GLY A 210 -6.45 6.36 -7.53
CA GLY A 210 -5.82 5.37 -6.66
C GLY A 210 -6.52 4.02 -6.61
N ASN A 211 -5.99 3.17 -5.75
CA ASN A 211 -6.43 1.81 -5.49
C ASN A 211 -6.68 1.58 -4.00
N LEU A 212 -7.82 0.97 -3.69
CA LEU A 212 -8.33 0.70 -2.34
C LEU A 212 -7.99 -0.72 -1.86
#